data_AF-A0A817CH26-F1
#
_entry.id   AF-A0A817CH26-F1
#
_cell.length_a   1.000
_cell.length_b   1.000
_cell.length_c   1.000
_cell.angle_alpha   90.00
_cell.angle_beta   90.00
_cell.angle_gamma   90.00
#
_symmetry.space_group_name_H-M   'P 1'
#
loop_
_entity.id
_entity.type
_entity.pdbx_description
1 polymer ?
#
loop_
_entity_poly.entity_id
_entity_poly.type
_entity_poly.pdbx_seq_one_letter_code
_entity_poly.pdbx_strand_id
1 'polypeptide(L)'
;MLNGHSQIDTSEIDELDGFLSMNDLNEYDMGKYTMKLLSGSDRLYQLKTDRAARLIDTMNMYRKQELFCDVSLCVKGQRHLAHKIVLASASSYFASMFGQSGHVEAHTTEDIDLTKLVPCPYAMNIILDFLYTSQVQLNDKCVG
;
A
#
# COMPACT_ATOMS: atom_id res chain seq x y z
N MET A 1 -50.51 -30.04 21.98
CA MET A 1 -49.73 -31.01 22.78
C MET A 1 -48.99 -31.88 21.77
N LEU A 2 -47.75 -31.53 21.42
CA LEU A 2 -46.48 -32.05 21.96
C LEU A 2 -46.07 -33.43 21.41
N ASN A 3 -45.00 -33.39 20.62
CA ASN A 3 -43.89 -34.33 20.37
C ASN A 3 -44.10 -35.74 19.82
N GLY A 4 -43.39 -36.00 18.71
CA GLY A 4 -42.93 -37.31 18.24
C GLY A 4 -41.70 -37.11 17.34
N HIS A 5 -40.53 -37.46 17.87
CA HIS A 5 -39.19 -37.21 17.36
C HIS A 5 -38.91 -37.81 15.97
N SER A 6 -38.41 -37.01 15.02
CA SER A 6 -37.61 -37.51 13.90
C SER A 6 -36.13 -37.40 14.29
N GLN A 7 -35.50 -38.55 14.52
CA GLN A 7 -34.05 -38.67 14.60
C GLN A 7 -33.47 -38.18 13.26
N ILE A 8 -32.66 -37.12 13.30
CA ILE A 8 -31.78 -36.78 12.19
C ILE A 8 -30.47 -37.49 12.48
N ASP A 9 -30.19 -38.45 11.62
CA ASP A 9 -28.97 -39.24 11.55
C ASP A 9 -27.75 -38.31 11.47
N THR A 10 -26.84 -38.42 12.43
CA THR A 10 -25.68 -37.51 12.58
C THR A 10 -24.45 -38.00 11.82
N SER A 11 -24.62 -38.75 10.75
CA SER A 11 -23.53 -39.20 9.88
C SER A 11 -23.78 -38.74 8.45
N GLU A 12 -23.23 -37.56 8.11
CA GLU A 12 -22.85 -37.09 6.76
C GLU A 12 -22.87 -35.55 6.72
N ILE A 13 -22.00 -34.91 7.50
CA ILE A 13 -21.37 -33.64 7.10
C ILE A 13 -19.88 -33.76 7.43
N ASP A 14 -19.23 -34.75 6.79
CA ASP A 14 -17.78 -34.87 6.69
C ASP A 14 -17.29 -33.98 5.53
N GLU A 15 -17.37 -32.65 5.67
CA GLU A 15 -16.78 -31.71 4.69
C GLU A 15 -16.32 -30.38 5.31
N LEU A 16 -15.69 -30.43 6.50
CA LEU A 16 -15.09 -29.25 7.14
C LEU A 16 -13.64 -29.50 7.61
N ASP A 17 -12.88 -30.29 6.84
CA ASP A 17 -11.43 -30.48 7.02
C ASP A 17 -10.57 -29.41 6.29
N GLY A 18 -11.14 -28.20 6.12
CA GLY A 18 -10.49 -27.08 5.43
C GLY A 18 -10.09 -25.92 6.34
N PHE A 19 -10.27 -26.01 7.65
CA PHE A 19 -9.73 -24.99 8.55
C PHE A 19 -8.21 -25.17 8.62
N LEU A 20 -7.49 -24.26 7.95
CA LEU A 20 -6.06 -24.09 8.13
C LEU A 20 -5.74 -24.11 9.62
N SER A 21 -4.87 -25.03 10.05
CA SER A 21 -4.34 -25.01 11.40
C SER A 21 -3.76 -23.62 11.65
N MET A 22 -3.98 -23.06 12.84
CA MET A 22 -3.47 -21.73 13.20
C MET A 22 -1.93 -21.65 13.09
N ASN A 23 -1.25 -22.80 12.96
CA ASN A 23 0.18 -22.95 12.72
C ASN A 23 0.59 -22.84 11.22
N ASP A 24 -0.34 -23.02 10.27
CA ASP A 24 -0.09 -23.08 8.82
C ASP A 24 -0.23 -21.72 8.11
N LEU A 25 -0.56 -20.66 8.85
CA LEU A 25 -0.64 -19.28 8.33
C LEU A 25 0.72 -18.66 7.96
N ASN A 26 1.82 -19.40 8.13
CA ASN A 26 3.17 -18.90 7.89
C ASN A 26 3.59 -18.90 6.41
N GLU A 27 2.93 -19.67 5.54
CA GLU A 27 3.51 -20.03 4.24
C GLU A 27 2.65 -19.79 3.00
N TYR A 28 1.42 -19.28 3.14
CA TYR A 28 0.75 -18.69 1.98
C TYR A 28 1.34 -17.29 1.73
N ASP A 29 1.56 -16.95 0.46
CA ASP A 29 1.91 -15.60 -0.04
C ASP A 29 0.78 -14.56 0.18
N MET A 30 0.03 -14.76 1.26
CA MET A 30 -0.63 -13.76 2.08
C MET A 30 0.35 -12.74 2.62
N GLY A 31 1.42 -13.18 3.30
CA GLY A 31 2.41 -12.36 3.99
C GLY A 31 2.67 -12.81 5.43
N LYS A 32 3.86 -12.53 5.94
CA LYS A 32 4.34 -12.98 7.25
C LYS A 32 3.52 -12.36 8.37
N TYR A 33 2.96 -13.20 9.24
CA TYR A 33 2.30 -12.76 10.47
C TYR A 33 3.06 -13.28 11.69
N THR A 34 3.12 -12.50 12.75
CA THR A 34 3.62 -12.93 14.06
C THR A 34 2.45 -12.92 15.04
N MET A 35 2.23 -14.06 15.71
CA MET A 35 1.24 -14.20 16.76
C MET A 35 1.89 -14.07 18.15
N LYS A 36 1.34 -13.20 19.00
CA LYS A 36 1.78 -13.04 20.39
C LYS A 36 0.61 -13.30 21.34
N LEU A 37 0.81 -14.17 22.33
CA LEU A 37 -0.11 -14.34 23.45
C LEU A 37 0.06 -13.15 24.42
N LEU A 38 -1.03 -12.48 24.74
CA LEU A 38 -1.04 -11.42 25.75
C LEU A 38 -1.45 -12.03 27.09
N SER A 39 -0.72 -11.68 28.15
CA SER A 39 -1.03 -12.13 29.51
C SER A 39 -2.29 -11.46 30.03
N GLY A 40 -3.25 -12.25 30.52
CA GLY A 40 -4.51 -11.81 31.08
C GLY A 40 -5.36 -13.00 31.56
N SER A 41 -6.50 -12.72 32.19
CA SER A 41 -7.48 -13.73 32.62
C SER A 41 -8.06 -14.52 31.42
N ASP A 42 -8.14 -13.87 30.26
CA ASP A 42 -8.54 -14.45 28.99
C ASP A 42 -7.34 -14.66 28.06
N ARG A 43 -7.39 -15.71 27.21
CA ARG A 43 -6.39 -15.97 26.18
C ARG A 43 -6.57 -15.01 25.01
N LEU A 44 -5.80 -13.91 25.01
CA LEU A 44 -5.80 -12.92 23.94
C LEU A 44 -4.63 -13.13 22.97
N TYR A 45 -4.93 -13.21 21.68
CA TYR A 45 -3.91 -13.33 20.61
C TYR A 45 -3.78 -12.00 19.87
N GLN A 46 -2.56 -11.54 19.67
CA GLN A 46 -2.23 -10.39 18.85
C GLN A 46 -1.50 -10.84 17.59
N LEU A 47 -2.05 -10.49 16.41
CA LEU A 47 -1.39 -10.69 15.13
C LEU A 47 -0.69 -9.39 14.70
N LYS A 48 0.55 -9.50 14.22
CA LYS A 48 1.32 -8.40 13.63
C LYS A 48 1.88 -8.80 12.27
N THR A 49 2.07 -7.83 11.39
CA THR A 49 2.71 -8.05 10.08
C THR A 49 3.52 -6.83 9.69
N ASP A 50 4.59 -7.04 8.94
CA ASP A 50 5.43 -6.01 8.33
C ASP A 50 4.94 -5.59 6.93
N ARG A 51 3.78 -6.10 6.50
CA ARG A 51 3.21 -5.85 5.15
C ARG A 51 3.20 -4.39 4.74
N ALA A 52 2.84 -3.47 5.64
CA ALA A 52 2.78 -2.05 5.29
C ALA A 52 4.16 -1.49 4.93
N ALA A 53 5.20 -1.86 5.68
CA ALA A 53 6.58 -1.48 5.39
C ALA A 53 7.07 -2.14 4.09
N ARG A 54 6.83 -3.44 3.94
CA ARG A 54 7.20 -4.17 2.71
C ARG A 54 6.50 -3.64 1.47
N LEU A 55 5.23 -3.25 1.59
CA LEU A 55 4.45 -2.67 0.50
C LEU A 55 5.11 -1.38 0.01
N ILE A 56 5.40 -0.44 0.91
CA ILE A 56 5.98 0.85 0.49
C ILE A 56 7.40 0.68 -0.06
N ASP A 57 8.21 -0.21 0.53
CA ASP A 57 9.55 -0.56 0.00
C ASP A 57 9.46 -1.14 -1.41
N THR A 58 8.50 -2.04 -1.64
CA THR A 58 8.25 -2.65 -2.95
C THR A 58 7.78 -1.60 -3.95
N MET A 59 6.87 -0.69 -3.57
CA MET A 59 6.43 0.41 -4.44
C MET A 59 7.59 1.35 -4.80
N ASN A 60 8.52 1.60 -3.88
CA ASN A 60 9.71 2.40 -4.16
C ASN A 60 10.67 1.69 -5.12
N MET A 61 10.84 0.38 -4.97
CA MET A 61 11.59 -0.44 -5.91
C MET A 61 10.96 -0.39 -7.30
N TYR A 62 9.64 -0.58 -7.43
CA TYR A 62 8.93 -0.49 -8.71
C TYR A 62 9.06 0.89 -9.34
N ARG A 63 8.99 1.97 -8.56
CA ARG A 63 9.24 3.32 -9.07
C ARG A 63 10.63 3.45 -9.69
N LYS A 64 11.67 2.99 -8.99
CA LYS A 64 13.07 3.06 -9.47
C LYS A 64 13.33 2.18 -10.69
N GLN A 65 12.53 1.13 -10.87
CA GLN A 65 12.54 0.25 -12.03
C GLN A 65 11.55 0.70 -13.13
N GLU A 66 10.84 1.81 -12.90
CA GLU A 66 9.81 2.34 -13.82
C GLU A 66 8.67 1.34 -14.12
N LEU A 67 8.43 0.40 -13.20
CA LEU A 67 7.35 -0.58 -13.31
C LEU A 67 6.07 -0.02 -12.73
N PHE A 68 4.93 -0.33 -13.38
CA PHE A 68 3.58 0.03 -12.96
C PHE A 68 3.31 1.53 -12.77
N CYS A 69 4.24 2.40 -13.17
CA CYS A 69 4.07 3.84 -13.11
C CYS A 69 3.00 4.29 -14.10
N ASP A 70 2.02 5.05 -13.61
CA ASP A 70 0.84 5.50 -14.33
C ASP A 70 0.76 7.04 -14.41
N VAL A 71 1.81 7.73 -13.96
CA VAL A 71 2.00 9.18 -14.08
C VAL A 71 3.46 9.54 -14.33
N SER A 72 3.67 10.61 -15.08
CA SER A 72 4.96 11.26 -15.32
C SER A 72 4.89 12.70 -14.86
N LEU A 73 5.80 13.10 -13.98
CA LEU A 73 5.93 14.47 -13.47
C LEU A 73 7.10 15.16 -14.17
N CYS A 74 6.86 16.32 -14.77
CA CYS A 74 7.88 17.09 -15.47
C CYS A 74 8.32 18.30 -14.64
N VAL A 75 9.62 18.50 -14.49
CA VAL A 75 10.20 19.70 -13.88
C VAL A 75 11.33 20.18 -14.79
N LYS A 76 11.22 21.40 -15.33
CA LYS A 76 12.20 22.00 -16.24
C LYS A 76 12.62 21.07 -17.40
N GLY A 77 11.66 20.32 -17.94
CA GLY A 77 11.89 19.36 -19.04
C GLY A 77 12.42 17.99 -18.63
N GLN A 78 12.70 17.75 -17.34
CA GLN A 78 13.09 16.43 -16.84
C GLN A 78 11.85 15.68 -16.33
N ARG A 79 11.66 14.45 -16.82
CA ARG A 79 10.55 13.56 -16.47
C ARG A 79 10.89 12.68 -15.28
N HIS A 80 9.91 12.46 -14.41
CA HIS A 80 9.99 11.59 -13.24
C HIS A 80 8.75 10.69 -13.19
N LEU A 81 8.95 9.38 -13.39
CA LEU A 81 7.86 8.41 -13.34
C LEU A 81 7.47 8.06 -11.90
N ALA A 82 6.18 7.89 -11.67
CA ALA A 82 5.62 7.56 -10.36
C ALA A 82 4.27 6.84 -10.48
N HIS A 83 3.75 6.42 -9.33
CA HIS A 83 2.43 5.84 -9.14
C HIS A 83 1.47 6.87 -8.54
N LYS A 84 0.35 7.15 -9.21
CA LYS A 84 -0.71 8.05 -8.73
C LYS A 84 -1.19 7.66 -7.34
N ILE A 85 -1.36 6.36 -7.08
CA ILE A 85 -1.88 5.87 -5.80
C ILE A 85 -0.94 6.17 -4.62
N VAL A 86 0.38 6.09 -4.81
CA VAL A 86 1.36 6.41 -3.75
C VAL A 86 1.40 7.92 -3.54
N LEU A 87 1.38 8.70 -4.61
CA LEU A 87 1.36 10.16 -4.52
C LEU A 87 0.09 10.67 -3.83
N ALA A 88 -1.08 10.13 -4.20
CA ALA A 88 -2.36 10.49 -3.61
C ALA A 88 -2.47 10.09 -2.13
N SER A 89 -1.96 8.92 -1.74
CA SER A 89 -2.01 8.48 -0.35
C SER A 89 -1.12 9.33 0.57
N ALA A 90 0.00 9.83 0.05
CA ALA A 90 0.97 10.61 0.81
C ALA A 90 0.73 12.13 0.74
N SER A 91 -0.09 12.63 -0.20
CA SER A 91 -0.29 14.07 -0.43
C SER A 91 -1.70 14.41 -0.88
N SER A 92 -2.36 15.30 -0.13
CA SER A 92 -3.69 15.83 -0.45
C SER A 92 -3.71 16.64 -1.75
N TYR A 93 -2.59 17.25 -2.14
CA TYR A 93 -2.44 17.93 -3.44
C TYR A 93 -2.61 16.93 -4.58
N PHE A 94 -1.83 15.84 -4.56
CA PHE A 94 -1.91 14.79 -5.57
C PHE A 94 -3.26 14.06 -5.50
N ALA A 95 -3.80 13.80 -4.31
CA ALA A 95 -5.13 13.20 -4.17
C ALA A 95 -6.22 14.06 -4.82
N SER A 96 -6.18 15.39 -4.62
CA SER A 96 -7.14 16.32 -5.22
C SER A 96 -6.95 16.40 -6.73
N MET A 97 -5.70 16.49 -7.19
CA MET A 97 -5.35 16.57 -8.61
C MET A 97 -5.79 15.32 -9.38
N PHE A 98 -5.61 14.12 -8.82
CA PHE A 98 -5.99 12.85 -9.45
C PHE A 98 -7.45 12.46 -9.23
N GLY A 99 -8.07 12.89 -8.12
CA GLY A 99 -9.43 12.53 -7.74
C GLY A 99 -10.52 13.44 -8.29
N GLN A 100 -10.18 14.67 -8.70
CA GLN A 100 -11.13 15.57 -9.35
C GLN A 100 -11.35 15.14 -10.81
N SER A 101 -12.58 14.76 -11.15
CA SER A 101 -13.05 14.27 -12.46
C SER A 101 -13.01 15.31 -13.60
N GLY A 102 -12.08 16.28 -13.54
CA GLY A 102 -11.98 17.39 -14.48
C GLY A 102 -10.57 17.88 -14.77
N HIS A 103 -9.52 17.37 -14.10
CA HIS A 103 -8.15 17.60 -14.55
C HIS A 103 -7.86 16.65 -15.72
N VAL A 104 -7.92 17.18 -16.94
CA VAL A 104 -7.63 16.45 -18.17
C VAL A 104 -6.24 15.78 -18.07
N GLU A 105 -5.26 16.50 -17.52
CA GLU A 105 -3.89 16.03 -17.26
C GLU A 105 -3.82 14.77 -16.38
N ALA A 106 -4.76 14.58 -15.45
CA ALA A 106 -4.79 13.40 -14.57
C ALA A 106 -5.29 12.13 -15.28
N HIS A 107 -5.97 12.26 -16.42
CA HIS A 107 -6.52 11.15 -17.21
C HIS A 107 -5.83 10.97 -18.57
N THR A 108 -4.96 11.90 -18.97
CA THR A 108 -4.17 11.82 -20.20
C THR A 108 -2.79 11.21 -19.96
N THR A 109 -2.18 10.70 -21.04
CA THR A 109 -0.78 10.26 -21.08
C THR A 109 0.24 11.40 -21.08
N GLU A 110 -0.22 12.64 -20.90
CA GLU A 110 0.62 13.84 -20.92
C GLU A 110 1.37 14.02 -19.60
N ASP A 111 2.58 14.58 -19.67
CA ASP A 111 3.39 14.84 -18.48
C ASP A 111 2.79 15.99 -17.66
N ILE A 112 2.69 15.80 -16.35
CA ILE A 112 2.20 16.85 -15.44
C ILE A 112 3.35 17.82 -15.15
N ASP A 113 3.23 19.05 -15.64
CA ASP A 113 4.27 20.08 -15.46
C ASP A 113 4.19 20.72 -14.06
N LEU A 114 5.21 20.43 -13.24
CA LEU A 114 5.38 20.98 -11.89
C LEU A 114 6.47 22.05 -11.84
N THR A 115 6.95 22.56 -12.98
CA THR A 115 8.06 23.54 -13.04
C THR A 115 7.78 24.83 -12.24
N LYS A 116 6.51 25.22 -12.10
CA LYS A 116 6.10 26.39 -11.30
C LYS A 116 6.08 26.12 -9.79
N LEU A 117 6.04 24.87 -9.37
CA LEU A 117 5.91 24.45 -7.97
C LEU A 117 7.23 23.91 -7.41
N VAL A 118 8.04 23.27 -8.25
CA VAL A 118 9.28 22.62 -7.85
C VAL A 118 10.47 23.35 -8.48
N PRO A 119 11.43 23.85 -7.68
CA PRO A 119 12.46 24.75 -8.17
C PRO A 119 13.46 24.08 -9.13
N CYS A 120 13.70 22.78 -8.99
CA CYS A 120 14.60 22.02 -9.85
C CYS A 120 14.29 20.52 -9.83
N PRO A 121 14.73 19.76 -10.86
CA PRO A 121 14.52 18.30 -10.91
C PRO A 121 15.11 17.54 -9.73
N TYR A 122 16.21 18.03 -9.17
CA TYR A 122 16.83 17.44 -7.98
C TYR A 122 15.90 17.51 -6.76
N ALA A 123 15.22 18.64 -6.54
CA ALA A 123 14.22 18.77 -5.49
C ALA A 123 13.02 17.82 -5.71
N MET A 124 12.64 17.57 -6.97
CA MET A 124 11.58 16.59 -7.28
C MET A 124 11.97 15.18 -6.86
N ASN A 125 13.22 14.76 -7.09
CA ASN A 125 13.72 13.45 -6.64
C ASN A 125 13.68 13.33 -5.12
N ILE A 126 14.07 14.38 -4.40
CA ILE A 126 13.99 14.44 -2.92
C ILE A 126 12.55 14.29 -2.45
N ILE A 127 11.60 14.99 -3.08
CA ILE A 127 10.17 14.88 -2.77
C ILE A 127 9.69 13.45 -3.02
N LEU A 128 10.03 12.84 -4.17
CA LEU A 128 9.64 11.47 -4.47
C LEU A 128 10.24 10.47 -3.47
N ASP A 129 11.51 10.62 -3.11
CA ASP A 129 12.13 9.76 -2.11
C ASP A 129 11.43 9.88 -0.76
N PHE A 130 11.05 11.10 -0.35
CA PHE A 130 10.26 11.31 0.86
C PHE A 130 8.89 10.62 0.78
N LEU A 131 8.15 10.80 -0.32
CA LEU A 131 6.81 10.21 -0.50
C LEU A 131 6.83 8.68 -0.50
N TYR A 132 7.93 8.06 -0.95
CA TYR A 132 8.08 6.61 -1.04
C TYR A 132 8.84 5.97 0.13
N THR A 133 9.42 6.75 1.05
CA THR A 133 10.18 6.18 2.18
C THR A 133 9.80 6.77 3.53
N SER A 134 8.99 7.84 3.54
CA SER A 134 8.72 8.68 4.71
C SER A 134 9.99 9.26 5.36
N GLN A 135 11.12 9.25 4.65
CA GLN A 135 12.42 9.70 5.13
C GLN A 135 13.09 10.57 4.07
N VAL A 136 13.79 11.60 4.50
CA VAL A 136 14.53 12.49 3.59
C VAL A 136 15.77 13.02 4.28
N GLN A 137 16.89 13.05 3.57
CA GLN A 137 18.12 13.69 4.02
C GLN A 137 18.29 14.98 3.23
N LEU A 138 18.24 16.10 3.94
CA LEU A 138 18.45 17.43 3.36
C LEU A 138 19.85 17.92 3.76
N ASN A 139 20.53 18.58 2.83
CA ASN A 139 21.75 19.34 3.10
C ASN A 139 21.59 20.76 2.55
N ASP A 140 22.55 21.64 2.83
CA ASP A 140 22.46 23.07 2.46
C ASP A 140 22.38 23.30 0.93
N LYS A 141 22.77 22.33 0.10
CA LYS A 141 22.62 22.40 -1.36
C LYS A 141 21.19 22.07 -1.84
N CYS A 142 20.35 21.53 -0.95
CA CYS A 142 18.96 21.17 -1.25
C CYS A 142 17.96 22.28 -0.91
N VAL A 143 18.38 23.32 -0.18
CA VAL A 143 17.50 24.35 0.41
C VAL A 143 17.83 25.78 -0.09
N GLY A 144 18.91 25.95 -0.85
CA GLY A 144 19.40 27.25 -1.35
C GLY A 144 19.57 27.31 -2.86
#